data_AF-A0A5B9GQD9-F1
#
_entry.id   AF-A0A5B9GQD9-F1
#
_cell.length_a   1.000
_cell.length_b   1.000
_cell.length_c   1.000
_cell.angle_alpha   90.00
_cell.angle_beta   90.00
_cell.angle_gamma   90.00
#
_symmetry.space_group_name_H-M   'P 1'
#
loop_
_entity.id
_entity.type
_entity.pdbx_description
1 polymer ?
#
loop_
_entity_poly.entity_id
_entity_poly.type
_entity_poly.pdbx_seq_one_letter_code
_entity_poly.pdbx_strand_id
1 'polypeptide(L)'
;MPRYTYTSQNWLSKVTAAVVPGNLLTFGLVGVIGILSHADSDPRKASAQFLTWLTVLLWCTILSTCFLFSNGKRAWNYLSVAALCVWGLFFVLKAL
;
A
#
# COMPACT_ATOMS: atom_id res chain seq x y z
N MET A 1 -5.66 -28.28 -13.94
CA MET A 1 -5.32 -27.24 -12.92
C MET A 1 -3.89 -26.78 -13.16
N PRO A 2 -3.63 -25.52 -13.55
CA PRO A 2 -2.27 -25.04 -13.71
C PRO A 2 -1.57 -25.03 -12.35
N ARG A 3 -0.48 -25.80 -12.20
CA ARG A 3 0.36 -25.78 -10.99
C ARG A 3 1.06 -24.43 -10.93
N TYR A 4 0.61 -23.55 -10.04
CA TYR A 4 1.38 -22.37 -9.65
C TYR A 4 2.55 -22.86 -8.80
N THR A 5 3.72 -23.04 -9.42
CA THR A 5 4.98 -23.28 -8.71
C THR A 5 5.36 -21.99 -7.98
N TYR A 6 5.12 -21.95 -6.67
CA TYR A 6 5.61 -20.88 -5.80
C TYR A 6 7.15 -20.97 -5.73
N THR A 7 7.81 -20.34 -6.68
CA THR A 7 9.27 -20.22 -6.70
C THR A 7 9.70 -18.95 -5.95
N SER A 8 10.64 -19.10 -5.01
CA SER A 8 11.32 -17.98 -4.34
C SER A 8 12.37 -17.29 -5.22
N GLN A 9 12.48 -17.69 -6.50
CA GLN A 9 13.23 -16.92 -7.48
C GLN A 9 12.63 -15.51 -7.59
N ASN A 10 13.49 -14.49 -7.51
CA ASN A 10 13.15 -13.06 -7.50
C ASN A 10 12.51 -12.53 -6.19
N TRP A 11 12.75 -13.16 -5.04
CA TRP A 11 12.29 -12.67 -3.73
C TRP A 11 12.65 -11.20 -3.48
N LEU A 12 13.88 -10.80 -3.81
CA LEU A 12 14.36 -9.43 -3.61
C LEU A 12 13.59 -8.42 -4.47
N SER A 13 13.28 -8.79 -5.72
CA SER A 13 12.44 -7.97 -6.60
C SER A 13 10.99 -7.86 -6.12
N LYS A 14 10.45 -8.90 -5.46
CA LYS A 14 9.10 -8.89 -4.88
C LYS A 14 9.04 -8.01 -3.62
N VAL A 15 10.04 -8.13 -2.75
CA VAL A 15 10.15 -7.32 -1.53
C VAL A 15 10.38 -5.84 -1.89
N THR A 16 11.27 -5.54 -2.82
CA THR A 16 11.47 -4.14 -3.28
C THR A 16 10.22 -3.56 -3.93
N ALA A 17 9.41 -4.36 -4.61
CA ALA A 17 8.07 -3.94 -5.07
C ALA A 17 7.14 -3.60 -3.89
N ALA A 18 7.12 -4.41 -2.85
CA ALA A 18 6.27 -4.14 -1.70
C ALA A 18 6.76 -2.93 -0.88
N VAL A 19 8.08 -2.72 -0.82
CA VAL A 19 8.68 -1.62 -0.08
C VAL A 19 8.55 -0.29 -0.83
N VAL A 20 8.75 -0.26 -2.15
CA VAL A 20 8.73 1.01 -2.90
C VAL A 20 7.29 1.39 -3.29
N PRO A 21 6.63 0.77 -4.30
CA PRO A 21 5.26 1.15 -4.64
C PRO A 21 4.24 0.75 -3.57
N GLY A 22 4.50 -0.28 -2.76
CA GLY A 22 3.61 -0.61 -1.64
C GLY A 22 3.59 0.45 -0.54
N ASN A 23 4.73 1.06 -0.21
CA ASN A 23 4.75 2.16 0.77
C ASN A 23 4.08 3.42 0.20
N LEU A 24 4.26 3.69 -1.09
CA LEU A 24 3.55 4.78 -1.79
C LEU A 24 2.02 4.58 -1.73
N LEU A 25 1.55 3.34 -1.91
CA LEU A 25 0.15 2.96 -1.81
C LEU A 25 -0.38 3.13 -0.39
N THR A 26 0.36 2.66 0.62
CA THR A 26 0.00 2.80 2.04
C THR A 26 -0.24 4.26 2.39
N PHE A 27 0.70 5.15 2.07
CA PHE A 27 0.56 6.57 2.37
C PHE A 27 -0.63 7.21 1.63
N GLY A 28 -0.86 6.82 0.37
CA GLY A 28 -2.03 7.28 -0.37
C GLY A 28 -3.34 6.86 0.32
N LEU A 29 -3.44 5.61 0.76
CA LEU A 29 -4.64 5.06 1.41
C LEU A 29 -4.91 5.73 2.75
N VAL A 30 -3.87 5.88 3.57
CA VAL A 30 -3.97 6.57 4.87
C VAL A 30 -4.28 8.04 4.67
N GLY A 31 -3.74 8.68 3.63
CA GLY A 31 -4.09 10.05 3.25
C GLY A 31 -5.57 10.21 2.87
N VAL A 32 -6.10 9.30 2.04
CA VAL A 32 -7.54 9.27 1.68
C VAL A 32 -8.41 9.13 2.93
N ILE A 33 -8.08 8.18 3.80
CA ILE A 33 -8.81 7.94 5.04
C ILE A 33 -8.69 9.15 5.98
N GLY A 34 -7.53 9.79 6.05
CA GLY A 34 -7.31 11.01 6.82
C GLY A 34 -8.22 12.17 6.37
N ILE A 35 -8.39 12.36 5.05
CA ILE A 35 -9.32 13.34 4.49
C ILE A 35 -10.76 12.98 4.88
N LEU A 36 -11.19 11.73 4.66
CA LEU A 36 -12.58 11.33 4.98
C LEU A 36 -12.88 11.45 6.48
N SER A 37 -11.94 11.06 7.34
CA SER A 37 -12.13 11.07 8.79
C SER A 37 -11.91 12.44 9.44
N HIS A 38 -11.58 13.49 8.67
CA HIS A 38 -11.20 14.82 9.20
C HIS A 38 -10.17 14.70 10.34
N ALA A 39 -9.19 13.83 10.14
CA ALA A 39 -8.26 13.49 11.20
C ALA A 39 -7.38 14.70 11.55
N ASP A 40 -7.40 15.09 12.81
CA ASP A 40 -6.48 16.11 13.33
C ASP A 40 -5.02 15.73 13.09
N SER A 41 -4.22 16.72 12.72
CA SER A 41 -2.78 16.59 12.54
C SER A 41 -2.00 16.54 13.87
N ASP A 42 -2.68 16.67 15.01
CA ASP A 42 -2.04 16.61 16.32
C ASP A 42 -1.71 15.14 16.70
N PRO A 43 -0.43 14.77 16.79
CA PRO A 43 0.01 13.39 17.04
C PRO A 43 -0.42 12.86 18.42
N ARG A 44 -0.88 13.72 19.34
CA ARG A 44 -1.41 13.30 20.64
C ARG A 44 -2.89 12.89 20.60
N LYS A 45 -3.58 13.11 19.48
CA LYS A 45 -4.98 12.74 19.32
C LYS A 45 -5.12 11.27 18.89
N ALA A 46 -6.19 10.64 19.33
CA ALA A 46 -6.51 9.26 18.98
C ALA A 46 -6.66 9.05 17.46
N SER A 47 -7.12 10.07 16.73
CA SER A 47 -7.24 10.06 15.26
C SER A 47 -5.88 9.92 14.56
N ALA A 48 -4.86 10.66 15.00
CA ALA A 48 -3.52 10.58 14.45
C ALA A 48 -2.84 9.24 14.79
N GLN A 49 -3.04 8.75 16.02
CA GLN A 49 -2.55 7.42 16.42
C GLN A 49 -3.23 6.32 15.60
N PHE A 50 -4.54 6.41 15.37
CA PHE A 50 -5.28 5.48 14.53
C PHE A 50 -4.70 5.41 13.10
N LEU A 51 -4.47 6.56 12.45
CA LEU A 51 -3.84 6.61 11.12
C LEU A 51 -2.42 5.99 11.11
N THR A 52 -1.67 6.19 12.19
CA THR A 52 -0.32 5.63 12.34
C THR A 52 -0.37 4.10 12.42
N TRP A 53 -1.24 3.54 13.27
CA TRP A 53 -1.40 2.08 13.37
C TRP A 53 -1.98 1.47 12.10
N LEU A 54 -2.91 2.17 11.46
CA LEU A 54 -3.46 1.77 10.16
C LEU A 54 -2.36 1.69 9.08
N THR A 55 -1.42 2.65 9.07
CA THR A 55 -0.25 2.64 8.18
C THR A 55 0.55 1.35 8.36
N VAL A 56 0.86 0.98 9.62
CA VAL A 56 1.65 -0.23 9.91
C VAL A 56 0.91 -1.50 9.47
N LEU A 57 -0.39 -1.60 9.75
CA LEU A 57 -1.21 -2.75 9.35
C LEU A 57 -1.29 -2.91 7.82
N LEU A 58 -1.51 -1.80 7.11
CA LEU A 58 -1.52 -1.78 5.65
C LEU A 58 -0.15 -2.17 5.08
N TRP A 59 0.94 -1.70 5.67
CA TRP A 59 2.27 -2.05 5.20
C TRP A 59 2.59 -3.54 5.41
N CYS A 60 2.26 -4.10 6.56
CA CYS A 60 2.41 -5.53 6.84
C CYS A 60 1.60 -6.40 5.87
N THR A 61 0.34 -6.03 5.60
CA THR A 61 -0.51 -6.79 4.66
C THR A 61 0.00 -6.73 3.22
N ILE A 62 0.55 -5.59 2.77
CA ILE A 62 1.18 -5.47 1.45
C ILE A 62 2.45 -6.33 1.37
N LEU A 63 3.29 -6.31 2.41
CA LEU A 63 4.47 -7.17 2.49
C LEU A 63 4.11 -8.66 2.43
N SER A 64 3.04 -9.10 3.12
CA SER A 64 2.57 -10.49 3.01
C SER A 64 2.03 -10.81 1.60
N THR A 65 1.28 -9.89 1.00
CA THR A 65 0.65 -10.08 -0.31
C THR A 65 1.68 -10.11 -1.45
N CYS A 66 2.88 -9.55 -1.26
CA CYS A 66 3.95 -9.60 -2.27
C CYS A 66 4.41 -11.04 -2.58
N PHE A 67 4.27 -11.97 -1.63
CA PHE A 67 4.57 -13.39 -1.82
C PHE A 67 3.49 -14.16 -2.58
N LEU A 68 2.27 -13.61 -2.67
CA LEU A 68 1.19 -14.19 -3.49
C LEU A 68 1.50 -14.10 -5.00
N PHE A 69 2.35 -13.16 -5.41
CA PHE A 69 2.69 -12.98 -6.81
C PHE A 69 3.79 -13.95 -7.27
N SER A 70 3.54 -14.62 -8.40
CA SER A 70 4.53 -15.51 -9.03
C SER A 70 5.75 -14.77 -9.58
N ASN A 71 5.58 -13.52 -10.04
CA ASN A 71 6.62 -12.73 -10.70
C ASN A 71 6.79 -11.34 -10.09
N GLY A 72 8.04 -10.92 -9.84
CA GLY A 72 8.37 -9.59 -9.29
C GLY A 72 7.93 -8.44 -10.20
N LYS A 73 7.99 -8.60 -11.53
CA LYS A 73 7.48 -7.62 -12.50
C LYS A 73 5.96 -7.44 -12.41
N ARG A 74 5.21 -8.53 -12.17
CA ARG A 74 3.75 -8.46 -11.97
C ARG A 74 3.44 -7.73 -10.67
N ALA A 75 4.15 -8.04 -9.58
CA ALA A 75 4.00 -7.34 -8.31
C ALA A 75 4.23 -5.82 -8.49
N TRP A 76 5.30 -5.42 -9.18
CA TRP A 76 5.57 -4.02 -9.51
C TRP A 76 4.42 -3.35 -10.28
N ASN A 77 3.93 -3.97 -11.36
CA ASN A 77 2.84 -3.39 -12.14
C ASN A 77 1.55 -3.24 -11.31
N TYR A 78 1.14 -4.29 -10.60
CA TYR A 78 -0.10 -4.24 -9.80
C TYR A 78 0.00 -3.22 -8.65
N LEU A 79 1.11 -3.20 -7.91
CA LEU A 79 1.32 -2.25 -6.82
C LEU A 79 1.43 -0.81 -7.32
N SER A 80 2.13 -0.59 -8.44
CA SER A 80 2.28 0.75 -9.01
C SER A 80 0.97 1.28 -9.57
N VAL A 81 0.20 0.45 -10.29
CA VAL A 81 -1.13 0.83 -10.80
C VAL A 81 -2.08 1.12 -9.65
N ALA A 82 -2.11 0.26 -8.63
CA ALA A 82 -2.95 0.49 -7.46
C ALA A 82 -2.53 1.77 -6.70
N ALA A 83 -1.23 2.03 -6.56
CA ALA A 83 -0.72 3.25 -5.95
C ALA A 83 -1.14 4.50 -6.73
N LEU A 84 -1.05 4.48 -8.07
CA LEU A 84 -1.50 5.57 -8.94
C LEU A 84 -3.01 5.81 -8.82
N CYS A 85 -3.82 4.75 -8.79
CA CYS A 85 -5.27 4.88 -8.60
C CYS A 85 -5.61 5.53 -7.26
N VAL A 86 -4.97 5.10 -6.17
CA VAL A 86 -5.20 5.65 -4.83
C VAL A 86 -4.75 7.10 -4.74
N TRP A 87 -3.60 7.44 -5.31
CA TRP A 87 -3.13 8.83 -5.39
C TRP A 87 -4.03 9.70 -6.26
N GLY A 88 -4.53 9.18 -7.39
CA GLY A 88 -5.52 9.86 -8.21
C GLY A 88 -6.78 10.18 -7.41
N LEU A 89 -7.30 9.19 -6.66
CA LEU A 89 -8.45 9.39 -5.77
C LEU A 89 -8.16 10.41 -4.67
N PHE A 90 -6.97 10.37 -4.07
CA PHE A 90 -6.54 11.34 -3.06
C PHE A 90 -6.56 12.77 -3.60
N PHE A 91 -6.00 13.00 -4.78
CA PHE A 91 -6.01 14.33 -5.39
C PHE A 91 -7.42 14.80 -5.74
N VAL A 92 -8.28 13.90 -6.24
CA VAL A 92 -9.69 14.22 -6.52
C VAL A 92 -10.42 14.61 -5.24
N LEU A 93 -10.27 13.84 -4.16
CA LEU A 93 -10.90 14.11 -2.86
C LEU A 93 -10.36 15.38 -2.20
N LYS A 94 -9.07 15.69 -2.40
CA LYS A 94 -8.44 16.91 -1.87
C LYS A 94 -8.84 18.16 -2.67
N ALA A 95 -9.13 17.99 -3.96
CA ALA A 95 -9.54 19.09 -4.84
C ALA A 95 -11.04 19.43 -4.71
N LEU A 96 -11.83 18.52 -4.13
CA LEU A 96 -13.24 18.71 -3.79
C LEU A 96 -13.39 19.55 -2.51
#